data_AF-A0A6I5C4Z8-F1
#
_entry.id   AF-A0A6I5C4Z8-F1
#
_cell.length_a   1.000
_cell.length_b   1.000
_cell.length_c   1.000
_cell.angle_alpha   90.00
_cell.angle_beta   90.00
_cell.angle_gamma   90.00
#
_symmetry.space_group_name_H-M   'P 1'
#
loop_
_entity.id
_entity.type
_entity.pdbx_description
1 polymer ?
#
loop_
_entity_poly.entity_id
_entity_poly.type
_entity_poly.pdbx_seq_one_letter_code
_entity_poly.pdbx_strand_id
1 'polypeptide(L)' 'YDEGLLVVRAMGTDELHVSGDWRGIFPEGRGVTEVKVKDTYTVAADGGGPAGGPAPEDG' A
#
# COMPACT_ATOMS: atom_id res chain seq x y z
N TYR A 1 -0.05 -16.51 13.42
CA TYR A 1 0.98 -15.82 12.62
C TYR A 1 0.57 -15.75 11.16
N ASP A 2 -0.49 -14.99 10.89
CA ASP A 2 -0.74 -14.33 9.59
C ASP A 2 -0.77 -12.81 9.85
N GLU A 3 0.13 -12.35 10.73
CA GLU A 3 0.11 -11.03 11.38
C GLU A 3 1.23 -10.16 10.78
N GLY A 4 1.21 -10.00 9.46
CA GLY A 4 2.19 -9.21 8.72
C GLY A 4 1.55 -8.03 8.01
N LEU A 5 2.29 -6.94 7.86
CA LEU A 5 1.91 -5.83 7.00
C LEU A 5 2.36 -6.12 5.56
N LEU A 6 1.46 -5.99 4.60
CA LEU A 6 1.76 -6.10 3.17
C LEU A 6 2.28 -4.76 2.66
N VAL A 7 3.47 -4.73 2.08
CA VAL A 7 3.99 -3.54 1.38
C VAL A 7 3.28 -3.39 0.04
N VAL A 8 2.59 -2.27 -0.15
CA VAL A 8 1.84 -1.95 -1.39
C VAL A 8 2.59 -0.97 -2.29
N ARG A 9 3.51 -0.18 -1.73
CA ARG A 9 4.36 0.74 -2.50
C ARG A 9 5.64 1.02 -1.73
N ALA A 10 6.75 1.13 -2.44
CA ALA A 10 7.98 1.75 -1.95
C ALA A 10 8.27 3.00 -2.80
N MET A 11 8.63 4.09 -2.15
CA MET A 11 9.03 5.34 -2.79
C MET A 11 10.38 5.77 -2.23
N GLY A 12 11.31 6.15 -3.11
CA GLY A 12 12.67 6.48 -2.69
C GLY A 12 13.32 5.33 -1.91
N THR A 13 14.09 5.66 -0.87
CA THR A 13 14.79 4.67 -0.03
C THR A 13 14.20 4.52 1.36
N ASP A 14 13.29 5.42 1.74
CA ASP A 14 12.83 5.62 3.11
C ASP A 14 11.31 5.65 3.26
N GLU A 15 10.54 5.62 2.16
CA GLU A 15 9.08 5.63 2.21
C GLU A 15 8.49 4.29 1.80
N LEU A 16 7.75 3.68 2.73
CA LEU A 16 6.97 2.46 2.52
C LEU A 16 5.50 2.71 2.82
N HIS A 17 4.64 2.34 1.88
CA HIS A 17 3.20 2.27 2.10
C HIS A 17 2.82 0.81 2.33
N VAL A 18 2.06 0.57 3.38
CA VAL A 18 1.67 -0.78 3.82
C VAL A 18 0.15 -0.89 3.96
N SER A 19 -0.37 -2.10 3.81
CA SER A 19 -1.75 -2.48 4.05
C SER A 19 -1.82 -3.64 5.04
N GLY A 20 -2.90 -3.70 5.83
CA GLY A 20 -3.06 -4.65 6.93
C GLY A 20 -3.27 -3.95 8.28
N ASP A 21 -3.51 -4.74 9.32
CA ASP A 21 -3.72 -4.22 10.68
C ASP A 21 -2.39 -3.86 11.35
N TRP A 22 -1.93 -2.63 11.12
CA TRP A 22 -0.68 -2.15 11.71
C TRP A 22 -0.75 -2.05 13.24
N ARG A 23 -1.95 -1.92 13.83
CA ARG A 23 -2.12 -1.76 15.28
C ARG A 23 -1.80 -3.04 16.05
N GLY A 24 -1.84 -4.20 15.39
CA GLY A 24 -1.36 -5.45 15.94
C GLY A 24 0.17 -5.52 16.09
N ILE A 25 0.92 -4.63 15.41
CA ILE A 25 2.39 -4.66 15.36
C ILE A 25 3.01 -3.45 16.10
N PHE A 26 2.41 -2.27 15.97
CA PHE A 26 2.91 -1.06 16.63
C PHE A 26 1.86 -0.41 17.53
N PRO A 27 2.23 -0.02 18.77
CA PRO A 27 1.34 0.71 19.65
C PRO A 27 1.06 2.14 19.12
N GLU A 28 -0.17 2.61 19.30
CA GLU A 28 -0.57 3.96 18.91
C GLU A 28 -0.13 4.99 19.96
N GLY A 29 0.54 6.08 19.55
CA GLY A 29 1.04 7.08 20.50
C GLY A 29 1.95 8.17 19.92
N ARG A 30 2.83 8.72 20.77
CA ARG A 30 3.74 9.84 20.43
C ARG A 30 5.19 9.60 20.86
N GLY A 31 5.48 8.47 21.51
CA GLY A 31 6.83 8.01 21.81
C GLY A 31 7.60 7.63 20.54
N VAL A 32 8.92 7.48 20.67
CA VAL A 32 9.82 7.22 19.52
C VAL A 32 9.52 5.89 18.83
N THR A 33 8.98 4.92 19.56
CA THR A 33 8.59 3.59 19.04
C THR A 33 7.10 3.45 18.79
N GLU A 34 6.31 4.51 19.05
CA GLU A 34 4.87 4.53 18.87
C GLU A 34 4.54 5.24 17.56
N VAL A 35 3.47 4.82 16.90
CA VAL A 35 3.04 5.42 15.63
C VAL A 35 1.65 6.01 15.78
N LYS A 36 1.26 6.89 14.85
CA LYS A 36 -0.10 7.41 14.77
C LYS A 36 -0.51 7.47 13.31
N VAL A 37 -1.82 7.48 13.06
CA VAL A 37 -2.32 7.72 11.70
C VAL A 37 -1.87 9.11 11.25
N LYS A 38 -1.13 9.16 10.15
CA LYS A 38 -0.81 10.39 9.44
C LYS A 38 -1.93 10.71 8.44
N ASP A 39 -2.18 9.76 7.55
CA ASP A 39 -3.24 9.79 6.53
C ASP A 39 -3.77 8.36 6.30
N THR A 40 -4.99 8.22 5.80
CA THR A 40 -5.55 6.94 5.36
C THR A 40 -6.15 7.13 3.98
N TYR A 41 -5.82 6.25 3.04
CA TYR A 41 -6.35 6.27 1.69
C TYR A 41 -6.59 4.84 1.19
N THR A 42 -7.51 4.70 0.25
CA THR A 42 -7.80 3.42 -0.38
C THR A 42 -6.78 3.17 -1.48
N VAL A 43 -6.09 2.04 -1.42
CA VAL A 43 -5.25 1.55 -2.52
C VAL A 43 -6.20 1.01 -3.59
N ALA A 44 -6.13 1.53 -4.81
CA ALA A 44 -6.82 0.90 -5.93
C ALA A 44 -6.18 -0.48 -6.15
N ALA A 45 -7.00 -1.52 -6.33
CA ALA A 45 -6.46 -2.81 -6.76
C ALA A 45 -5.75 -2.56 -8.09
N ASP A 46 -4.47 -2.92 -8.19
CA ASP A 46 -3.78 -3.00 -9.48
C ASP A 46 -4.57 -4.04 -10.27
N GLY A 47 -5.49 -3.55 -11.10
CA GLY A 47 -6.22 -4.39 -12.02
C GLY A 47 -5.17 -5.08 -12.87
N GLY A 48 -4.99 -6.39 -12.66
CA GLY A 48 -4.26 -7.22 -13.61
C GLY A 48 -4.87 -6.96 -14.98
N GLY A 49 -4.17 -6.17 -15.80
CA GLY A 49 -4.75 -5.63 -17.03
C GLY A 49 -5.04 -6.75 -18.03
N PRO A 50 -5.95 -6.55 -19.00
CA PRO A 50 -5.69 -7.07 -20.33
C PRO A 50 -4.64 -6.16 -20.98
N ALA A 51 -3.67 -6.80 -21.64
CA ALA A 51 -2.60 -6.16 -22.36
C ALA A 51 -3.06 -4.99 -23.23
N GLY A 52 -2.30 -3.90 -23.19
CA GLY A 52 -2.27 -2.93 -24.28
C GLY A 52 -1.79 -3.63 -25.56
N GLY A 53 -2.74 -4.08 -26.38
CA GLY A 53 -2.56 -4.20 -27.82
C GLY A 53 -3.25 -3.00 -28.48
N PRO A 54 -2.67 -2.40 -29.53
CA PRO A 54 -3.30 -1.28 -30.20
C PRO A 54 -4.66 -1.72 -30.76
N ALA A 55 -5.65 -0.83 -30.67
CA ALA A 55 -6.94 -1.01 -31.32
C ALA A 55 -6.72 -1.24 -32.83
N PRO A 56 -7.43 -2.19 -33.47
CA PRO A 56 -7.51 -2.18 -34.92
C PRO A 56 -8.25 -0.92 -35.34
N GLU A 57 -7.59 -0.17 -36.21
CA GLU A 57 -8.18 0.94 -36.95
C GLU A 57 -9.17 0.33 -37.95
N ASP A 58 -10.47 0.52 -37.72
CA ASP A 58 -11.48 0.25 -38.75
C ASP A 58 -11.68 1.53 -39.57
N GLY A 59 -11.13 1.49 -40.79
CA GLY A 59 -11.68 2.01 -42.07
C GLY A 59 -12.31 3.38 -42.13
#